data_AF-A0A2U1LB79-F1
#
_entry.id   AF-A0A2U1LB79-F1
#
_cell.length_a   1.000
_cell.length_b   1.000
_cell.length_c   1.000
_cell.angle_alpha   90.00
_cell.angle_beta   90.00
_cell.angle_gamma   90.00
#
_symmetry.space_group_name_H-M   'P 1'
#
loop_
_entity.id
_entity.type
_entity.pdbx_description
1 polymer ?
#
loop_
_entity_poly.entity_id
_entity_poly.type
_entity_poly.pdbx_seq_one_letter_code
_entity_poly.pdbx_strand_id
1 'polypeptide(L)'
;MANTMRKRKSLDGPTIYAWFFCVFGLWAVIGAAFFPVPILRPACLFIIRSLWLFRVLAISVIAGHVGESIYAWRLAKRVDPANARWWAFQTFVLGVFSLKFLQKRAKQ
;
A
#
# COMPACT_ATOMS: atom_id res chain seq x y z
N MET A 1 17.76 -41.65 0.81
CA MET A 1 18.07 -40.46 0.00
C MET A 1 16.89 -39.49 0.10
N ALA A 2 17.02 -38.45 0.92
CA ALA A 2 15.93 -37.52 1.21
C ALA A 2 15.68 -36.61 -0.01
N ASN A 3 14.49 -36.73 -0.59
CA ASN A 3 14.06 -35.98 -1.75
C ASN A 3 13.72 -34.54 -1.32
N THR A 4 14.70 -33.63 -1.43
CA THR A 4 14.56 -32.20 -1.09
C THR A 4 13.76 -31.47 -2.18
N MET A 5 12.46 -31.80 -2.28
CA MET A 5 11.50 -30.86 -2.83
C MET A 5 11.33 -29.71 -1.83
N ARG A 6 12.34 -28.84 -1.76
CA ARG A 6 12.22 -27.47 -1.24
C ARG A 6 11.28 -26.78 -2.22
N LYS A 7 9.98 -27.01 -2.01
CA LYS A 7 8.86 -26.29 -2.61
C LYS A 7 9.31 -24.83 -2.63
N ARG A 8 9.59 -24.28 -3.81
CA ARG A 8 9.60 -22.84 -4.02
C ARG A 8 8.20 -22.42 -3.56
N LYS A 9 8.05 -22.08 -2.28
CA LYS A 9 6.88 -21.33 -1.82
C LYS A 9 6.92 -20.12 -2.72
N SER A 10 6.03 -20.07 -3.70
CA SER A 10 5.64 -18.83 -4.30
C SER A 10 5.40 -17.92 -3.11
N LEU A 11 6.29 -16.94 -2.91
CA LEU A 11 5.96 -15.81 -2.07
C LEU A 11 4.83 -15.16 -2.87
N ASP A 12 3.61 -15.63 -2.62
CA ASP A 12 2.41 -15.13 -3.26
C ASP A 12 2.42 -13.64 -2.98
N GLY A 13 2.78 -12.84 -3.97
CA GLY A 13 2.83 -11.40 -3.83
C GLY A 13 1.46 -10.87 -3.37
N PRO A 14 1.38 -9.60 -2.97
CA PRO A 14 0.09 -8.99 -2.67
C PRO A 14 -0.88 -9.28 -3.83
N THR A 15 -2.05 -9.83 -3.48
CA THR A 15 -3.02 -10.31 -4.46
C THR A 15 -3.33 -9.21 -5.46
N ILE A 16 -3.61 -9.58 -6.71
CA ILE A 16 -3.98 -8.60 -7.75
C ILE A 16 -5.15 -7.72 -7.28
N TYR A 17 -6.07 -8.29 -6.50
CA TYR A 17 -7.17 -7.56 -5.85
C TYR A 17 -6.71 -6.49 -4.86
N ALA A 18 -5.65 -6.73 -4.07
CA ALA A 18 -5.08 -5.72 -3.18
C ALA A 18 -4.45 -4.58 -3.98
N TRP A 19 -3.80 -4.89 -5.11
CA TRP A 19 -3.30 -3.87 -6.04
C TRP A 19 -4.43 -3.00 -6.59
N PHE A 20 -5.48 -3.62 -7.14
CA PHE A 20 -6.63 -2.89 -7.67
C PHE A 20 -7.30 -2.05 -6.58
N PHE A 21 -7.58 -2.63 -5.41
CA PHE A 21 -8.24 -1.91 -4.33
C PHE A 21 -7.42 -0.71 -3.82
N CYS A 22 -6.11 -0.88 -3.58
CA CYS A 22 -5.28 0.21 -3.07
C CYS A 22 -5.05 1.30 -4.12
N VAL A 23 -4.78 0.93 -5.38
CA VAL A 23 -4.59 1.92 -6.45
C VAL A 23 -5.87 2.70 -6.69
N PHE A 24 -6.97 2.01 -7.02
CA PHE A 24 -8.23 2.68 -7.32
C PHE A 24 -8.81 3.41 -6.11
N GLY A 25 -8.67 2.84 -4.90
CA GLY A 25 -9.10 3.48 -3.67
C GLY A 25 -8.34 4.77 -3.38
N LEU A 26 -7.01 4.78 -3.52
CA LEU A 26 -6.20 5.97 -3.28
C LEU A 26 -6.50 7.06 -4.32
N TRP A 27 -6.61 6.70 -5.61
CA TRP A 27 -6.99 7.63 -6.68
C TRP A 27 -8.41 8.18 -6.49
N ALA A 28 -9.36 7.36 -6.06
CA ALA A 28 -10.72 7.79 -5.77
C ALA A 28 -10.75 8.81 -4.61
N VAL A 29 -10.04 8.53 -3.51
CA VAL A 29 -9.96 9.43 -2.35
C VAL A 29 -9.31 10.77 -2.73
N ILE A 30 -8.19 10.75 -3.48
CA ILE A 30 -7.53 11.96 -3.97
C ILE A 30 -8.45 12.74 -4.91
N GLY A 31 -9.07 12.06 -5.87
CA GLY A 31 -10.01 12.63 -6.83
C GLY A 31 -11.17 13.33 -6.13
N ALA A 32 -11.83 12.66 -5.20
CA ALA A 32 -12.96 13.21 -4.47
C ALA A 32 -12.58 14.36 -3.53
N ALA A 33 -11.40 14.33 -2.91
CA ALA A 33 -10.97 15.31 -1.91
C ALA A 33 -10.46 16.62 -2.53
N PHE A 34 -9.72 16.53 -3.63
CA PHE A 34 -9.04 17.66 -4.25
C PHE A 34 -9.70 18.15 -5.54
N PHE A 35 -10.39 17.27 -6.29
CA PHE A 35 -11.04 17.63 -7.54
C PHE A 35 -12.57 17.63 -7.40
N PRO A 36 -13.30 18.45 -8.17
CA PRO A 36 -14.76 18.46 -8.17
C PRO A 36 -15.30 17.32 -9.06
N VAL A 37 -15.03 16.06 -8.69
CA VAL A 37 -15.54 14.89 -9.43
C VAL A 37 -17.05 14.77 -9.18
N PRO A 38 -17.90 14.90 -10.22
CA PRO A 38 -19.34 15.13 -10.05
C PRO A 38 -20.11 13.97 -9.41
N ILE A 39 -19.58 12.75 -9.44
CA ILE A 39 -20.20 11.56 -8.82
C ILE A 39 -19.54 11.23 -7.48
N LEU A 40 -18.21 11.27 -7.42
CA LEU A 40 -17.46 10.84 -6.25
C LEU A 40 -17.58 11.82 -5.08
N ARG A 41 -17.50 13.13 -5.34
CA ARG A 41 -17.51 14.14 -4.29
C ARG A 41 -18.85 14.21 -3.54
N PRO A 42 -20.03 14.20 -4.20
CA PRO A 42 -21.30 14.13 -3.50
C PRO A 42 -21.47 12.84 -2.69
N ALA A 43 -21.03 11.69 -3.23
CA ALA A 43 -21.12 10.42 -2.51
C ALA A 43 -20.27 10.42 -1.22
N CYS A 44 -19.04 10.94 -1.26
CA CYS A 44 -18.20 11.07 -0.07
C CYS A 44 -18.76 12.11 0.93
N LEU A 45 -19.30 13.23 0.43
CA LEU A 45 -19.92 14.25 1.26
C LEU A 45 -21.26 13.80 1.87
N PHE A 46 -21.98 12.88 1.24
CA PHE A 46 -23.19 12.29 1.82
C PHE A 46 -22.87 11.55 3.14
N ILE A 47 -21.71 10.88 3.19
CA ILE A 47 -21.26 10.12 4.36
C ILE A 47 -20.56 11.03 5.38
N ILE A 48 -19.52 11.74 4.96
CA ILE A 48 -18.61 12.49 5.87
C ILE A 48 -19.19 13.88 6.21
N ARG A 49 -20.12 14.40 5.40
CA ARG A 49 -20.79 15.72 5.54
C ARG A 49 -19.89 16.95 5.60
N SER A 50 -18.57 16.76 5.61
CA SER A 50 -17.58 17.83 5.63
C SER A 50 -16.44 17.53 4.66
N LEU A 51 -16.27 18.42 3.68
CA LEU A 51 -15.16 18.35 2.73
C LEU A 51 -13.81 18.54 3.43
N TRP A 52 -13.79 19.36 4.48
CA TRP A 52 -12.58 19.65 5.24
C TRP A 52 -12.10 18.39 5.98
N LEU A 53 -13.01 17.72 6.68
CA LEU A 53 -12.72 16.44 7.34
C LEU A 53 -12.27 15.39 6.32
N PHE A 54 -12.94 15.33 5.16
CA PHE A 54 -12.56 14.39 4.11
C PHE A 54 -11.15 14.65 3.55
N ARG A 55 -10.75 15.90 3.37
CA ARG A 55 -9.38 16.27 2.97
C ARG A 55 -8.36 15.89 4.04
N VAL A 56 -8.66 16.11 5.32
CA VAL A 56 -7.77 15.68 6.42
C VAL A 56 -7.59 14.17 6.39
N LEU A 57 -8.68 13.40 6.26
CA LEU A 57 -8.62 11.94 6.16
C LEU A 57 -7.81 11.48 4.93
N ALA A 58 -8.01 12.11 3.77
CA ALA A 58 -7.24 11.83 2.57
C ALA A 58 -5.73 12.06 2.79
N ILE A 59 -5.37 13.18 3.41
CA ILE A 59 -3.96 13.49 3.75
C ILE A 59 -3.41 12.50 4.76
N SER A 60 -4.18 12.12 5.80
CA SER A 60 -3.75 11.12 6.79
C SER A 60 -3.49 9.75 6.15
N VAL A 61 -4.34 9.33 5.21
CA VAL A 61 -4.15 8.08 4.45
C VAL A 61 -2.86 8.16 3.62
N ILE A 62 -2.66 9.25 2.87
CA ILE A 62 -1.42 9.44 2.08
C ILE A 62 -0.19 9.42 3.00
N ALA A 63 -0.24 10.12 4.13
CA ALA A 63 0.84 10.13 5.11
C ALA A 63 1.14 8.74 5.67
N GLY A 64 0.12 7.92 5.91
CA GLY A 64 0.26 6.51 6.29
C GLY A 64 1.02 5.70 5.24
N HIS A 65 0.60 5.78 3.97
CA HIS A 65 1.27 5.09 2.85
C HIS A 65 2.75 5.52 2.70
N VAL A 66 3.04 6.83 2.87
CA VAL A 66 4.42 7.35 2.87
C VAL A 66 5.23 6.76 4.04
N GLY A 67 4.68 6.78 5.25
CA GLY A 67 5.33 6.25 6.44
C GLY A 67 5.67 4.76 6.31
N GLU A 68 4.73 3.97 5.79
CA GLU A 68 4.92 2.54 5.52
C GLU A 68 5.98 2.29 4.45
N SER A 69 6.00 3.09 3.39
CA SER A 69 7.03 3.02 2.35
C SER A 69 8.43 3.30 2.90
N ILE A 70 8.58 4.32 3.76
CA ILE A 70 9.86 4.66 4.40
C ILE A 70 10.32 3.52 5.31
N TYR A 71 9.41 2.94 6.10
CA TYR A 71 9.73 1.82 6.97
C TYR A 71 10.15 0.58 6.16
N ALA A 72 9.41 0.24 5.10
CA ALA A 72 9.78 -0.83 4.18
C ALA A 72 11.13 -0.57 3.52
N TRP A 73 11.43 0.67 3.12
CA TRP A 73 12.71 1.01 2.52
C TRP A 73 13.88 0.79 3.48
N ARG A 74 13.74 1.24 4.74
CA ARG A 74 14.76 1.03 5.78
C ARG A 74 14.98 -0.45 6.07
N LEU A 75 13.90 -1.23 6.14
CA LEU A 75 13.98 -2.67 6.37
C LEU A 75 14.57 -3.41 5.16
N ALA A 76 14.19 -3.02 3.94
CA ALA A 76 14.71 -3.60 2.71
C ALA A 76 16.21 -3.31 2.52
N LYS A 77 16.70 -2.12 2.91
CA LYS A 77 18.15 -1.85 2.92
C LYS A 77 18.96 -2.84 3.77
N ARG A 78 18.35 -3.46 4.79
CA ARG A 78 19.00 -4.46 5.65
C ARG A 78 18.89 -5.89 5.11
N VAL A 79 17.77 -6.22 4.47
CA VAL A 79 17.43 -7.61 4.08
C VAL A 79 17.66 -7.88 2.59
N ASP A 80 17.40 -6.90 1.72
CA ASP A 80 17.51 -6.99 0.26
C ASP A 80 17.86 -5.61 -0.34
N PRO A 81 19.10 -5.13 -0.13
CA PRO A 81 19.50 -3.78 -0.52
C PRO A 81 19.44 -3.55 -2.04
N ALA A 82 19.63 -4.60 -2.85
CA ALA A 82 19.55 -4.55 -4.31
C ALA A 82 18.16 -4.12 -4.80
N ASN A 83 17.09 -4.49 -4.08
CA ASN A 83 15.70 -4.20 -4.45
C ASN A 83 15.02 -3.20 -3.50
N ALA A 84 15.77 -2.52 -2.64
CA ALA A 84 15.22 -1.67 -1.60
C ALA A 84 14.28 -0.56 -2.12
N ARG A 85 14.56 0.00 -3.31
CA ARG A 85 13.69 1.00 -3.96
C ARG A 85 12.38 0.39 -4.45
N TRP A 86 12.41 -0.82 -5.01
CA TRP A 86 11.22 -1.53 -5.47
C TRP A 86 10.30 -1.90 -4.31
N TRP A 87 10.87 -2.39 -3.21
CA TRP A 87 10.10 -2.65 -1.99
C TRP A 87 9.47 -1.39 -1.39
N ALA A 88 10.17 -0.26 -1.44
CA ALA A 88 9.63 1.03 -1.01
C ALA A 88 8.44 1.47 -1.88
N PHE A 89 8.61 1.43 -3.21
CA PHE A 89 7.57 1.81 -4.16
C PHE A 89 6.35 0.88 -4.06
N GLN A 90 6.59 -0.42 -3.97
CA GLN A 90 5.53 -1.42 -3.79
C GLN A 90 4.75 -1.16 -2.50
N THR A 91 5.43 -0.82 -1.40
CA THR A 91 4.76 -0.49 -0.13
C THR A 91 4.08 0.86 -0.16
N PHE A 92 4.57 1.83 -0.94
CA PHE A 92 3.85 3.08 -1.15
C PHE A 92 2.49 2.84 -1.81
N VAL A 93 2.45 1.96 -2.82
CA VAL A 93 1.22 1.65 -3.55
C VAL A 93 0.29 0.73 -2.76
N LEU A 94 0.83 -0.27 -2.06
CA LEU A 94 0.05 -1.34 -1.41
C LEU A 94 -0.11 -1.20 0.11
N GLY A 95 0.61 -0.27 0.73
CA GLY A 95 0.67 -0.13 2.18
C GLY A 95 1.12 -1.40 2.91
N VAL A 96 0.47 -1.68 4.05
CA VAL A 96 0.70 -2.83 4.97
C VAL A 96 0.89 -4.18 4.28
N PHE A 97 0.22 -4.41 3.14
CA PHE A 97 0.28 -5.70 2.44
C PHE A 97 1.70 -6.06 1.99
N SER A 98 2.45 -5.10 1.44
CA SER A 98 3.84 -5.29 1.04
C SER A 98 4.76 -5.52 2.25
N LEU A 99 4.47 -4.83 3.35
CA LEU A 99 5.27 -4.89 4.57
C LEU A 99 5.26 -6.27 5.24
N LYS A 100 4.11 -6.96 5.21
CA LYS A 100 4.00 -8.33 5.74
C LYS A 100 4.89 -9.33 5.00
N PHE A 101 5.09 -9.15 3.68
CA PHE A 101 6.01 -9.99 2.92
C PHE A 101 7.46 -9.72 3.30
N LEU A 102 7.82 -8.45 3.47
CA LEU A 102 9.16 -8.04 3.82
C LEU A 102 9.54 -8.50 5.25
N GLN A 103 8.61 -8.39 6.20
CA GLN A 103 8.78 -8.93 7.55
C GLN A 103 8.89 -10.46 7.58
N LYS A 104 8.13 -11.18 6.74
CA LYS A 104 8.29 -12.64 6.59
C LYS A 104 9.67 -13.01 6.07
N ARG A 105 10.20 -12.25 5.12
CA ARG A 105 11.54 -12.45 4.54
C ARG A 105 12.66 -12.10 5.53
N ALA A 106 12.43 -11.13 6.42
CA ALA A 106 13.37 -10.74 7.48
C ALA A 106 13.42 -11.74 8.66
N LYS A 107 12.42 -12.61 8.81
CA LYS A 107 12.37 -13.66 9.86
C LYS A 107 12.95 -15.00 9.41
N GLN A 108 13.24 -15.17 8.13
CA GLN A 108 13.99 -16.32 7.60
C GLN A 108 15.49 -16.02 7.64
#